data_AF-A0A443HWT3-F1
#
_entry.id   AF-A0A443HWT3-F1
#
_cell.length_a   1.000
_cell.length_b   1.000
_cell.length_c   1.000
_cell.angle_alpha   90.00
_cell.angle_beta   90.00
_cell.angle_gamma   90.00
#
_symmetry.space_group_name_H-M   'P 1'
#
loop_
_entity.id
_entity.type
_entity.pdbx_description
1 polymer ?
#
loop_
_entity_poly.entity_id
_entity_poly.type
_entity_poly.pdbx_seq_one_letter_code
_entity_poly.pdbx_strand_id
1 'polypeptide(L)'
;MLSHRRCLEDSIGYQFKDLDILKEGFVAAGASSAVKDTHVSLEGNKRLAFVGDAVLRLIVADEWFPSGTSTATANKLLEEYGSNDKLSETAKARRFQDYLIRNPSQRGEDARTTLASTTEALIGAVWIDSGKDFVTTQRVVKKLGLFPKRMTR
;
A
#
# COMPACT_ATOMS: atom_id res chain seq x y z
N MET A 1 -16.44 7.10 -4.21
CA MET A 1 -15.00 7.24 -3.87
C MET A 1 -14.64 8.63 -3.35
N LEU A 2 -15.10 9.73 -3.96
CA LEU A 2 -14.74 11.09 -3.55
C LEU A 2 -15.24 11.52 -2.15
N SER A 3 -16.37 10.99 -1.68
CA SER A 3 -17.01 11.42 -0.42
C SER A 3 -16.21 11.12 0.85
N HIS A 4 -15.30 10.15 0.80
CA HIS A 4 -14.47 9.73 1.94
C HIS A 4 -12.97 9.95 1.70
N ARG A 5 -12.59 10.52 0.56
CA ARG A 5 -11.19 10.75 0.15
C ARG A 5 -10.37 11.43 1.24
N ARG A 6 -10.88 12.53 1.81
CA ARG A 6 -10.15 13.29 2.83
C ARG A 6 -9.84 12.44 4.06
N CYS A 7 -10.79 11.62 4.52
CA CYS A 7 -10.56 10.73 5.64
C CYS A 7 -9.41 9.75 5.36
N LEU A 8 -9.34 9.18 4.15
CA LEU A 8 -8.24 8.33 3.73
C LEU A 8 -6.91 9.10 3.70
N GLU A 9 -6.88 10.24 3.01
CA GLU A 9 -5.69 11.09 2.87
C GLU A 9 -5.14 11.55 4.23
N ASP A 10 -6.02 11.94 5.14
CA ASP A 10 -5.68 12.32 6.51
C ASP A 10 -5.17 11.12 7.30
N SER A 11 -5.77 9.94 7.13
CA SER A 11 -5.35 8.70 7.81
C SER A 11 -3.94 8.25 7.41
N ILE A 12 -3.50 8.57 6.19
CA ILE A 12 -2.15 8.24 5.70
C ILE A 12 -1.19 9.43 5.70
N GLY A 13 -1.69 10.66 5.87
CA GLY A 13 -0.89 11.88 5.87
C GLY A 13 -0.35 12.29 4.51
N TYR A 14 -1.10 12.01 3.44
CA TYR A 14 -0.74 12.34 2.07
C TYR A 14 -1.96 12.77 1.27
N GLN A 15 -1.86 13.90 0.57
CA GLN A 15 -2.90 14.40 -0.33
C GLN A 15 -2.48 14.12 -1.77
N PHE A 16 -3.32 13.39 -2.49
CA PHE A 16 -3.06 12.99 -3.88
C PHE A 16 -3.27 14.16 -4.85
N LYS A 17 -2.34 14.32 -5.79
CA LYS A 17 -2.43 15.28 -6.90
C LYS A 17 -3.24 14.67 -8.04
N ASP A 18 -2.92 13.43 -8.40
CA ASP A 18 -3.62 12.59 -9.35
C ASP A 18 -4.63 11.69 -8.59
N LEU A 19 -5.92 11.81 -8.92
CA LEU A 19 -6.94 10.98 -8.28
C LEU A 19 -7.18 9.68 -9.01
N ASP A 20 -6.76 9.58 -10.26
CA ASP A 20 -6.91 8.35 -11.02
C ASP A 20 -5.91 7.30 -10.55
N ILE A 21 -4.70 7.71 -10.15
CA ILE A 21 -3.76 6.80 -9.49
C ILE A 21 -4.23 6.36 -8.11
N LEU A 22 -4.88 7.25 -7.34
CA LEU A 22 -5.51 6.88 -6.08
C LEU A 22 -6.64 5.87 -6.31
N LYS A 23 -7.53 6.14 -7.28
CA LYS A 23 -8.62 5.21 -7.62
C LYS A 23 -8.07 3.85 -8.00
N GLU A 24 -7.07 3.81 -8.87
CA GLU A 24 -6.45 2.56 -9.32
C GLU A 24 -5.90 1.74 -8.16
N GLY A 25 -5.25 2.38 -7.17
CA GLY A 25 -4.72 1.68 -5.99
C GLY A 25 -5.76 0.85 -5.22
N PHE A 26 -7.03 1.22 -5.34
CA PHE A 26 -8.17 0.57 -4.69
C PHE A 26 -9.05 -0.26 -5.65
N VAL A 27 -8.62 -0.53 -6.88
CA VAL A 27 -9.33 -1.48 -7.74
C VAL A 27 -8.73 -2.87 -7.62
N ALA A 28 -9.47 -3.81 -7.06
CA ALA A 28 -9.03 -5.20 -6.97
C ALA A 28 -8.89 -5.84 -8.37
N ALA A 29 -8.01 -6.82 -8.51
CA ALA A 29 -7.87 -7.57 -9.76
C ALA A 29 -9.21 -8.24 -10.18
N GLY A 30 -9.57 -8.10 -11.45
CA GLY A 30 -10.85 -8.55 -11.99
C GLY A 30 -12.07 -7.69 -11.61
N ALA A 31 -11.87 -6.57 -10.91
CA ALA A 31 -12.93 -5.59 -10.65
C ALA A 31 -13.10 -4.57 -11.78
N SER A 32 -12.31 -4.64 -12.86
CA SER A 32 -12.40 -3.73 -14.02
C SER A 32 -13.80 -3.69 -14.63
N SER A 33 -14.52 -4.81 -14.70
CA SER A 33 -15.92 -4.85 -15.17
C SER A 33 -16.91 -4.08 -14.28
N ALA A 34 -16.53 -3.79 -13.03
CA ALA A 34 -17.31 -2.98 -12.09
C ALA A 34 -16.98 -1.48 -12.19
N VAL A 35 -15.93 -1.12 -12.90
CA VAL A 35 -15.51 0.28 -13.11
C VAL A 35 -15.88 0.66 -14.55
N LYS A 36 -16.63 1.76 -14.74
CA LYS A 36 -16.96 2.28 -16.08
C LYS A 36 -15.79 3.00 -16.76
N ASP A 37 -14.57 2.79 -16.27
CA ASP A 37 -13.38 3.53 -16.68
C ASP A 37 -12.49 2.64 -17.53
N THR A 38 -12.26 3.07 -18.77
CA THR A 38 -11.48 2.34 -19.78
C THR A 38 -10.00 2.27 -19.44
N HIS A 39 -9.52 3.05 -18.49
CA HIS A 39 -8.10 3.07 -18.10
C HIS A 39 -7.73 2.05 -17.02
N VAL A 40 -8.71 1.34 -16.45
CA VAL A 40 -8.44 0.33 -15.42
C VAL A 40 -8.26 -1.04 -16.07
N SER A 41 -7.04 -1.59 -15.97
CA SER A 41 -6.71 -2.90 -16.53
C SER A 41 -7.46 -4.03 -15.80
N LEU A 42 -7.60 -5.19 -16.46
CA LEU A 42 -8.11 -6.42 -15.82
C LEU A 42 -7.29 -6.81 -14.57
N GLU A 43 -6.03 -6.39 -14.53
CA GLU A 43 -5.13 -6.65 -13.41
C GLU A 43 -5.38 -5.75 -12.20
N GLY A 44 -6.21 -4.71 -12.33
CA GLY A 44 -6.53 -3.77 -11.27
C GLY A 44 -5.26 -3.11 -10.72
N ASN A 45 -5.13 -3.09 -9.40
CA ASN A 45 -4.05 -2.43 -8.68
C ASN A 45 -2.70 -3.17 -8.70
N LYS A 46 -2.59 -4.33 -9.37
CA LYS A 46 -1.39 -5.18 -9.32
C LYS A 46 -0.10 -4.48 -9.74
N ARG A 47 -0.15 -3.60 -10.75
CA ARG A 47 1.06 -2.86 -11.19
C ARG A 47 1.55 -1.89 -10.13
N LEU A 48 0.62 -1.23 -9.43
CA LEU A 48 0.95 -0.33 -8.32
C LEU A 48 1.42 -1.15 -7.11
N ALA A 49 0.79 -2.30 -6.83
CA ALA A 49 1.22 -3.20 -5.76
C ALA A 49 2.66 -3.69 -5.97
N PHE A 50 3.00 -4.07 -7.20
CA PHE A 50 4.37 -4.47 -7.56
C PHE A 50 5.40 -3.35 -7.28
N VAL A 51 5.08 -2.11 -7.65
CA VAL A 51 5.93 -0.96 -7.33
C VAL A 51 6.00 -0.73 -5.81
N GLY A 52 4.85 -0.82 -5.14
CA GLY A 52 4.72 -0.62 -3.70
C GLY A 52 5.53 -1.60 -2.86
N ASP A 53 5.52 -2.90 -3.19
CA ASP A 53 6.34 -3.91 -2.52
C ASP A 53 7.84 -3.57 -2.65
N ALA A 54 8.31 -3.25 -3.86
CA ALA A 54 9.70 -2.87 -4.08
C ALA A 54 10.10 -1.62 -3.28
N VAL A 55 9.23 -0.61 -3.23
CA VAL A 55 9.47 0.63 -2.48
C VAL A 55 9.44 0.41 -0.97
N LEU A 56 8.50 -0.40 -0.47
CA LEU A 56 8.45 -0.79 0.94
C LEU A 56 9.75 -1.50 1.35
N ARG A 57 10.21 -2.46 0.55
CA ARG A 57 11.49 -3.17 0.79
C ARG A 57 12.67 -2.20 0.81
N LEU A 58 12.72 -1.25 -0.13
CA LEU A 58 13.75 -0.21 -0.16
C LEU A 58 13.75 0.64 1.12
N ILE A 59 12.57 1.10 1.56
CA ILE A 59 12.44 1.92 2.78
C ILE A 59 12.89 1.13 4.02
N VAL A 60 12.48 -0.13 4.14
CA VAL A 60 12.89 -0.98 5.27
C VAL A 60 14.41 -1.21 5.25
N ALA A 61 14.99 -1.46 4.08
CA ALA A 61 16.43 -1.66 3.93
C ALA A 61 17.25 -0.40 4.23
N ASP A 62 16.81 0.77 3.74
CA ASP A 62 17.46 2.07 3.97
C ASP A 62 17.52 2.41 5.46
N GLU A 63 16.41 2.23 6.17
CA GLU A 63 16.39 2.51 7.61
C GLU A 63 17.16 1.46 8.42
N TRP A 64 17.18 0.20 7.97
CA TRP A 64 17.94 -0.87 8.63
C TRP A 64 19.44 -0.66 8.51
N PHE A 65 19.93 -0.15 7.38
CA PHE A 65 21.35 -0.08 7.04
C PHE A 65 22.21 0.63 8.13
N PRO A 66 21.81 1.78 8.70
CA PRO A 66 22.53 2.42 9.81
C PRO A 66 22.66 1.59 11.09
N SER A 67 21.82 0.56 11.30
CA SER A 67 21.86 -0.27 12.52
C SER A 67 23.18 -1.04 12.66
N GLY A 68 23.83 -1.37 11.54
CA GLY A 68 25.02 -2.22 11.50
C GLY A 68 24.76 -3.67 11.94
N THR A 69 23.49 -4.10 12.00
CA THR A 69 23.12 -5.48 12.34
C THR A 69 23.29 -6.42 11.14
N SER A 70 23.07 -7.72 11.33
CA SER A 70 23.23 -8.73 10.26
C SER A 70 22.15 -8.63 9.17
N THR A 71 22.45 -9.10 7.96
CA THR A 71 21.45 -9.22 6.87
C THR A 71 20.31 -10.18 7.22
N ALA A 72 20.54 -11.15 8.12
CA ALA A 72 19.47 -11.99 8.67
C ALA A 72 18.45 -11.16 9.47
N THR A 73 18.89 -10.11 10.16
CA THR A 73 18.01 -9.14 10.82
C THR A 73 17.21 -8.34 9.79
N ALA A 74 17.85 -7.89 8.71
CA ALA A 74 17.17 -7.20 7.61
C ALA A 74 16.05 -8.04 7.01
N ASN A 75 16.32 -9.32 6.70
CA ASN A 75 15.35 -10.23 6.13
C ASN A 75 14.15 -10.47 7.07
N LYS A 76 14.38 -10.59 8.39
CA LYS A 76 13.31 -10.70 9.36
C LYS A 76 12.42 -9.46 9.40
N LEU A 77 13.00 -8.25 9.31
CA LEU A 77 12.22 -7.02 9.22
C LEU A 77 11.39 -6.99 7.93
N LEU A 78 11.97 -7.38 6.80
CA LEU A 78 11.24 -7.46 5.53
C LEU A 78 10.09 -8.48 5.58
N GLU A 79 10.29 -9.63 6.21
CA GLU A 79 9.24 -10.63 6.45
C GLU A 79 8.15 -10.08 7.37
N GLU A 80 8.51 -9.41 8.46
CA GLU A 80 7.56 -8.84 9.42
C GLU A 80 6.68 -7.77 8.77
N TYR A 81 7.29 -6.80 8.08
CA TYR A 81 6.59 -5.62 7.57
C TYR A 81 6.05 -5.75 6.15
N GLY A 82 6.62 -6.67 5.35
CA GLY A 82 6.20 -6.96 3.97
C GLY A 82 5.35 -8.22 3.83
N SER A 83 4.99 -8.91 4.92
CA SER A 83 4.10 -10.09 4.81
C SER A 83 2.66 -9.70 4.46
N ASN A 84 2.00 -10.58 3.70
CA ASN A 84 0.58 -10.46 3.40
C ASN A 84 -0.28 -10.35 4.67
N ASP A 85 0.09 -11.04 5.75
CA ASP A 85 -0.61 -10.93 7.03
C ASP A 85 -0.53 -9.49 7.57
N LYS A 86 0.68 -8.94 7.72
CA LYS A 86 0.89 -7.58 8.23
C LYS A 86 0.24 -6.51 7.36
N LEU A 87 0.37 -6.63 6.04
CA LEU A 87 -0.20 -5.69 5.09
C LEU A 87 -1.73 -5.73 5.08
N SER A 88 -2.33 -6.92 5.23
CA SER A 88 -3.78 -7.07 5.33
C SER A 88 -4.33 -6.56 6.66
N GLU A 89 -3.62 -6.77 7.78
CA GLU A 89 -3.97 -6.21 9.08
C GLU A 89 -3.97 -4.68 9.04
N THR A 90 -2.96 -4.10 8.37
CA THR A 90 -2.85 -2.66 8.16
C THR A 90 -4.05 -2.13 7.37
N ALA A 91 -4.44 -2.80 6.28
CA ALA A 91 -5.61 -2.43 5.50
C ALA A 91 -6.90 -2.46 6.34
N LYS A 92 -7.09 -3.50 7.17
CA LYS A 92 -8.25 -3.62 8.07
C LYS A 92 -8.25 -2.51 9.13
N ALA A 93 -7.11 -2.30 9.81
CA ALA A 93 -6.97 -1.28 10.84
C ALA A 93 -7.20 0.15 10.32
N ARG A 94 -6.88 0.40 9.05
CA ARG A 94 -7.11 1.68 8.35
C ARG A 94 -8.42 1.75 7.58
N ARG A 95 -9.23 0.69 7.63
CA ARG A 95 -10.51 0.59 6.91
C ARG A 95 -10.39 0.83 5.41
N PHE A 96 -9.30 0.38 4.79
CA PHE A 96 -9.10 0.46 3.33
C PHE A 96 -10.18 -0.30 2.54
N GLN A 97 -10.81 -1.27 3.18
CA GLN A 97 -11.97 -2.01 2.67
C GLN A 97 -13.14 -1.10 2.29
N ASP A 98 -13.31 0.04 2.95
CA ASP A 98 -14.40 0.98 2.67
C ASP A 98 -14.21 1.72 1.34
N TYR A 99 -13.00 1.67 0.78
CA TYR A 99 -12.61 2.31 -0.48
C TYR A 99 -12.40 1.30 -1.61
N LEU A 100 -12.25 0.01 -1.28
CA LEU A 100 -11.93 -1.05 -2.21
C LEU A 100 -13.08 -1.32 -3.20
N ILE A 101 -12.80 -1.20 -4.49
CA ILE A 101 -13.67 -1.67 -5.56
C ILE A 101 -13.40 -3.16 -5.75
N ARG A 102 -14.35 -3.98 -5.29
CA ARG A 102 -14.25 -5.43 -5.28
C ARG A 102 -14.51 -6.04 -6.65
N ASN A 103 -13.93 -7.21 -6.88
CA ASN A 103 -14.31 -8.07 -7.99
C ASN A 103 -15.75 -8.58 -7.75
N PRO A 104 -16.71 -8.35 -8.66
CA PRO A 104 -18.11 -8.78 -8.48
C PRO A 104 -18.29 -10.28 -8.26
N SER A 105 -17.35 -11.11 -8.75
CA SER A 105 -17.36 -12.56 -8.56
C SER A 105 -16.89 -12.99 -7.16
N GLN A 106 -16.27 -12.10 -6.39
CA GLN A 106 -15.81 -12.38 -5.03
C GLN A 106 -16.98 -12.26 -4.06
N ARG A 107 -17.22 -13.32 -3.27
CA ARG A 107 -18.28 -13.39 -2.26
C ARG A 107 -17.66 -13.47 -0.86
N GLY A 108 -18.31 -12.86 0.12
CA GLY A 108 -17.88 -12.91 1.53
C GLY A 108 -16.84 -11.84 1.88
N GLU A 109 -15.99 -12.13 2.86
CA GLU A 109 -14.94 -11.22 3.32
C GLU A 109 -13.86 -11.00 2.26
N ASP A 110 -13.23 -9.83 2.30
CA ASP A 110 -12.10 -9.51 1.43
C ASP A 110 -10.94 -10.47 1.69
N ALA A 111 -10.45 -11.10 0.61
CA ALA A 111 -9.33 -12.02 0.72
C ALA A 111 -8.09 -11.28 1.27
N ARG A 112 -7.35 -11.96 2.16
CA ARG A 112 -6.11 -11.46 2.76
C ARG A 112 -5.16 -10.86 1.72
N THR A 113 -4.95 -11.57 0.62
CA THR A 113 -4.05 -11.15 -0.46
C THR A 113 -4.54 -9.90 -1.19
N THR A 114 -5.86 -9.72 -1.35
CA THR A 114 -6.45 -8.50 -1.93
C THR A 114 -6.19 -7.29 -1.03
N LEU A 115 -6.35 -7.45 0.28
CA LEU A 115 -6.07 -6.38 1.24
C LEU A 115 -4.58 -6.03 1.31
N ALA A 116 -3.71 -7.04 1.31
CA ALA A 116 -2.28 -6.85 1.25
C ALA A 116 -1.86 -6.09 -0.02
N SER A 117 -2.34 -6.55 -1.19
CA SER A 117 -2.09 -5.88 -2.48
C SER A 117 -2.62 -4.44 -2.50
N THR A 118 -3.72 -4.16 -1.81
CA THR A 118 -4.27 -2.79 -1.71
C THR A 118 -3.36 -1.89 -0.88
N THR A 119 -2.80 -2.39 0.23
CA THR A 119 -1.82 -1.65 1.03
C THR A 119 -0.56 -1.35 0.21
N GLU A 120 -0.02 -2.34 -0.51
CA GLU A 120 1.13 -2.15 -1.39
C GLU A 120 0.81 -1.17 -2.51
N ALA A 121 -0.35 -1.32 -3.17
CA ALA A 121 -0.76 -0.44 -4.25
C ALA A 121 -0.93 1.01 -3.80
N LEU A 122 -1.38 1.25 -2.56
CA LEU A 122 -1.43 2.59 -1.98
C LEU A 122 -0.03 3.18 -1.81
N ILE A 123 0.94 2.38 -1.34
CA ILE A 123 2.35 2.81 -1.24
C ILE A 123 2.89 3.13 -2.64
N GLY A 124 2.63 2.27 -3.63
CA GLY A 124 3.00 2.49 -5.02
C GLY A 124 2.35 3.75 -5.62
N ALA A 125 1.08 4.01 -5.32
CA ALA A 125 0.37 5.20 -5.76
C ALA A 125 1.00 6.48 -5.18
N VAL A 126 1.32 6.50 -3.88
CA VAL A 126 2.04 7.63 -3.25
C VAL A 126 3.41 7.82 -3.88
N TRP A 127 4.16 6.74 -4.11
CA TRP A 127 5.48 6.81 -4.75
C TRP A 127 5.41 7.48 -6.13
N ILE A 128 4.44 7.09 -6.97
CA ILE A 128 4.30 7.66 -8.30
C ILE A 128 3.76 9.09 -8.26
N ASP A 129 2.70 9.36 -7.48
CA ASP A 129 2.08 10.69 -7.38
C ASP A 129 3.00 11.77 -6.77
N SER A 130 3.87 11.35 -5.86
CA SER A 130 4.87 12.23 -5.25
C SER A 130 6.05 12.52 -6.18
N GLY A 131 6.12 11.89 -7.36
CA GLY A 131 7.25 12.03 -8.27
C GLY A 131 8.47 11.22 -7.85
N LYS A 132 8.24 10.05 -7.24
CA LYS A 132 9.28 9.15 -6.70
C LYS A 132 10.03 9.76 -5.50
N ASP A 133 9.31 10.49 -4.64
CA ASP A 133 9.89 11.09 -3.44
C ASP A 133 9.96 10.06 -2.30
N PHE A 134 11.20 9.68 -1.99
CA PHE A 134 11.52 8.74 -0.91
C PHE A 134 11.08 9.24 0.46
N VAL A 135 11.35 10.49 0.81
CA VAL A 135 11.04 11.04 2.15
C VAL A 135 9.53 11.10 2.36
N THR A 136 8.80 11.52 1.33
CA THR A 136 7.34 11.55 1.38
C THR A 136 6.74 10.15 1.52
N THR A 137 7.22 9.20 0.72
CA THR A 137 6.72 7.81 0.77
C THR A 137 7.08 7.12 2.08
N GLN A 138 8.30 7.35 2.58
CA GLN A 138 8.76 6.87 3.89
C GLN A 138 7.85 7.38 5.02
N ARG A 139 7.46 8.67 4.99
CA ARG A 139 6.53 9.23 5.98
C ARG A 139 5.19 8.50 5.98
N VAL A 140 4.67 8.14 4.81
CA VAL A 140 3.44 7.35 4.69
C VAL A 140 3.63 5.94 5.25
N VAL A 141 4.70 5.23 4.86
CA VAL A 141 5.01 3.88 5.37
C VAL A 141 5.12 3.87 6.91
N LYS A 142 5.84 4.84 7.49
CA LYS A 142 5.93 5.03 8.94
C LYS A 142 4.56 5.33 9.57
N LYS A 143 3.77 6.20 8.94
CA LYS A 143 2.42 6.53 9.41
C LYS A 143 1.47 5.35 9.32
N LEU A 144 1.67 4.40 8.40
CA LEU A 144 0.93 3.14 8.31
C LEU A 144 1.37 2.12 9.38
N GLY A 145 2.52 2.32 10.02
CA GLY A 145 3.07 1.38 11.00
C GLY A 145 3.75 0.16 10.37
N LEU A 146 4.18 0.28 9.11
CA LEU A 146 4.88 -0.75 8.35
C LEU A 146 6.41 -0.62 8.51
N PHE A 147 6.83 -0.23 9.71
CA PHE A 147 8.23 0.02 10.04
C PHE A 147 8.45 -0.06 11.57
N PRO A 148 9.60 -0.56 12.06
CA PRO A 148 9.90 -0.58 13.50
C PRO A 148 9.99 0.83 14.08
N LYS A 149 9.34 1.06 15.23
CA LYS A 149 9.26 2.40 15.85
C LYS A 149 10.62 2.95 16.30
N ARG A 150 11.61 2.11 16.59
CA ARG A 150 13.00 2.46 16.85
C ARG A 150 13.91 1.27 16.56
N MET A 151 14.94 1.47 15.75
CA MET A 151 16.13 0.61 15.72
C MET A 151 17.27 1.39 16.37
N THR A 152 17.21 1.56 17.69
CA THR A 152 18.36 2.05 18.44
C THR A 152 19.29 0.88 18.71
N ARG A 153 20.60 1.11 18.56
CA ARG A 153 21.61 0.27 19.21
C ARG A 153 21.38 0.21 20.71
#